data_AF-A0A966TYI9-F1
#
_entry.id   AF-A0A966TYI9-F1
#
_cell.length_a   1.000
_cell.length_b   1.000
_cell.length_c   1.000
_cell.angle_alpha   90.00
_cell.angle_beta   90.00
_cell.angle_gamma   90.00
#
_symmetry.space_group_name_H-M   'P 1'
#
loop_
_entity.id
_entity.type
_entity.pdbx_description
1 polymer ?
#
loop_
_entity_poly.entity_id
_entity_poly.type
_entity_poly.pdbx_seq_one_letter_code
_entity_poly.pdbx_strand_id
1 'polypeptide(L)'
;LANLSTNNVQNPFTPFGDAQLIRMASLMANVLQRGDAADLRVVWDMFTANSAKLLRRSDYGITLGNPADMVVVDAPDAVQALRDISPVLMGFKRGRRSFTRERAVLHPPA
;
A
#
# COMPACT_ATOMS: atom_id res chain seq x y z
N LEU A 1 -0.46 -8.05 -17.53
CA LEU A 1 0.35 -7.60 -16.37
C LEU A 1 0.24 -6.09 -16.31
N ALA A 2 -0.58 -5.54 -15.41
CA ALA A 2 -0.70 -4.11 -15.18
C ALA A 2 0.02 -3.75 -13.86
N ASN A 3 0.58 -2.55 -13.76
CA ASN A 3 1.15 -2.00 -12.53
C ASN A 3 0.45 -0.69 -12.17
N LEU A 4 0.50 -0.32 -10.90
CA LEU A 4 -0.09 0.91 -10.40
C LEU A 4 0.99 1.81 -9.79
N SER A 5 0.90 3.10 -10.08
CA SER A 5 1.75 4.14 -9.50
C SER A 5 0.92 5.40 -9.25
N THR A 6 1.44 6.30 -8.43
CA THR A 6 0.80 7.60 -8.16
C THR A 6 0.79 8.52 -9.38
N ASN A 7 1.73 8.35 -10.33
CA ASN A 7 2.13 9.37 -11.29
C ASN A 7 2.54 10.67 -10.56
N ASN A 8 1.73 11.72 -10.62
CA ASN A 8 2.02 12.99 -9.99
C ASN A 8 1.33 13.14 -8.63
N VAL A 9 1.91 13.96 -7.75
CA VAL A 9 1.31 14.31 -6.45
C VAL A 9 1.38 15.82 -6.32
N GLN A 10 0.23 16.45 -6.07
CA GLN A 10 0.12 17.89 -5.81
C GLN A 10 0.86 18.78 -6.84
N ASN A 11 0.69 18.48 -8.13
CA ASN A 11 1.22 19.30 -9.23
C ASN A 11 0.09 19.88 -10.10
N PRO A 12 0.38 20.76 -11.08
CA PRO A 12 -0.65 21.40 -11.92
C PRO A 12 -1.56 20.45 -12.70
N PHE A 13 -1.15 19.21 -12.92
CA PHE A 13 -1.91 18.19 -13.66
C PHE A 13 -2.61 17.18 -12.73
N THR A 14 -2.21 17.11 -11.46
CA THR A 14 -2.78 16.23 -10.44
C THR A 14 -2.72 16.97 -9.10
N PRO A 15 -3.72 17.82 -8.80
CA PRO A 15 -3.70 18.67 -7.60
C PRO A 15 -3.96 17.89 -6.31
N PHE A 16 -4.39 16.63 -6.40
CA PHE A 16 -4.64 15.74 -5.28
C PHE A 16 -3.45 14.82 -4.99
N GLY A 17 -3.46 14.19 -3.82
CA GLY A 17 -2.57 13.08 -3.49
C GLY A 17 -1.87 13.21 -2.15
N ASP A 18 -1.68 12.07 -1.50
CA ASP A 18 -0.99 11.87 -0.22
C ASP A 18 0.17 10.86 -0.35
N ALA A 19 0.50 10.46 -1.59
CA ALA A 19 1.42 9.37 -1.92
C ALA A 19 1.07 7.99 -1.29
N GLN A 20 -0.16 7.80 -0.79
CA GLN A 20 -0.60 6.52 -0.22
C GLN A 20 -1.09 5.56 -1.30
N LEU A 21 -0.26 4.59 -1.68
CA LEU A 21 -0.58 3.65 -2.76
C LEU A 21 -1.80 2.76 -2.48
N ILE A 22 -2.11 2.44 -1.22
CA ILE A 22 -3.33 1.68 -0.86
C ILE A 22 -4.59 2.45 -1.29
N ARG A 23 -4.61 3.78 -1.15
CA ARG A 23 -5.73 4.62 -1.58
C ARG A 23 -5.90 4.60 -3.09
N MET A 24 -4.79 4.74 -3.82
CA MET A 24 -4.79 4.66 -5.28
C MET A 24 -5.25 3.29 -5.77
N ALA A 25 -4.82 2.22 -5.10
CA ALA A 25 -5.18 0.86 -5.44
C ALA A 25 -6.67 0.56 -5.16
N SER A 26 -7.18 1.05 -4.04
CA SER A 26 -8.61 0.98 -3.72
C SER A 26 -9.46 1.75 -4.74
N LEU A 27 -9.05 2.96 -5.14
CA LEU A 27 -9.71 3.71 -6.21
C LEU A 27 -9.69 2.93 -7.54
N MET A 28 -8.54 2.37 -7.92
CA MET A 28 -8.40 1.58 -9.14
C MET A 28 -9.31 0.35 -9.13
N ALA A 29 -9.41 -0.36 -8.00
CA ALA A 29 -10.30 -1.52 -7.87
C ALA A 29 -11.77 -1.13 -8.08
N ASN A 30 -12.20 0.02 -7.54
CA ASN A 30 -13.54 0.56 -7.77
C ASN A 30 -13.77 0.91 -9.25
N VAL A 31 -12.84 1.62 -9.89
CA VAL A 31 -12.93 1.99 -11.31
C VAL A 31 -13.01 0.77 -12.23
N LEU A 32 -12.25 -0.29 -11.91
CA LEU A 32 -12.24 -1.54 -12.67
C LEU A 32 -13.38 -2.50 -12.31
N GLN A 33 -14.24 -2.12 -11.35
CA GLN A 33 -15.34 -2.93 -10.82
C GLN A 33 -14.87 -4.29 -10.27
N ARG A 34 -13.75 -4.27 -9.55
CA ARG A 34 -13.11 -5.45 -8.93
C ARG A 34 -13.29 -5.39 -7.42
N GLY A 35 -14.05 -6.34 -6.87
CA GLY A 35 -14.37 -6.36 -5.43
C GLY A 35 -14.17 -7.72 -4.74
N ASP A 36 -13.99 -8.79 -5.51
CA ASP A 36 -13.71 -10.11 -4.93
C ASP A 36 -12.29 -10.19 -4.36
N ALA A 37 -12.09 -11.13 -3.45
CA ALA A 37 -10.83 -11.26 -2.73
C ALA A 37 -9.64 -11.67 -3.63
N ALA A 38 -9.89 -12.40 -4.72
CA ALA A 38 -8.85 -12.84 -5.62
C ALA A 38 -8.34 -11.67 -6.48
N ASP A 39 -9.26 -10.89 -7.03
CA ASP A 39 -8.95 -9.69 -7.80
C ASP A 39 -8.25 -8.65 -6.92
N LEU A 40 -8.67 -8.47 -5.67
CA LEU A 40 -8.00 -7.53 -4.75
C LEU A 40 -6.57 -7.96 -4.39
N ARG A 41 -6.27 -9.26 -4.33
CA ARG A 41 -4.88 -9.73 -4.19
C ARG A 41 -4.05 -9.41 -5.43
N VAL A 42 -4.62 -9.53 -6.62
CA VAL A 42 -3.95 -9.11 -7.85
C VAL A 42 -3.68 -7.60 -7.83
N VAL A 43 -4.66 -6.79 -7.41
CA VAL A 43 -4.49 -5.33 -7.25
C VAL A 43 -3.40 -4.99 -6.25
N TRP A 44 -3.29 -5.74 -5.14
CA TRP A 44 -2.20 -5.56 -4.18
C TRP A 44 -0.82 -5.77 -4.81
N ASP A 45 -0.68 -6.81 -5.63
CA ASP A 45 0.57 -7.11 -6.33
C ASP A 45 0.94 -6.03 -7.36
N MET A 46 -0.04 -5.31 -7.93
CA MET A 46 0.18 -4.25 -8.93
C MET A 46 1.03 -3.09 -8.42
N PHE A 47 1.06 -2.81 -7.11
CA PHE A 47 1.87 -1.74 -6.53
C PHE A 47 2.97 -2.25 -5.57
N THR A 48 3.07 -3.57 -5.39
CA THR A 48 4.07 -4.23 -4.54
C THR A 48 5.00 -5.13 -5.38
N ALA A 49 4.72 -6.44 -5.42
CA ALA A 49 5.58 -7.43 -6.05
C ALA A 49 5.80 -7.18 -7.55
N ASN A 50 4.78 -6.75 -8.30
CA ASN A 50 4.92 -6.50 -9.74
C ASN A 50 5.72 -5.22 -10.02
N SER A 51 5.56 -4.18 -9.20
CA SER A 51 6.40 -2.98 -9.25
C SER A 51 7.87 -3.29 -8.94
N ALA A 52 8.13 -4.16 -7.97
CA ALA A 52 9.50 -4.60 -7.66
C ALA A 52 10.14 -5.37 -8.82
N LYS A 53 9.38 -6.28 -9.46
CA LYS A 53 9.81 -6.99 -10.68
C LYS A 53 10.11 -6.00 -11.82
N LEU A 54 9.26 -5.00 -12.03
CA LEU A 54 9.46 -3.97 -13.05
C LEU A 54 10.76 -3.18 -12.83
N LEU A 55 11.07 -2.89 -11.57
CA LEU A 55 12.31 -2.23 -11.14
C LEU A 55 13.52 -3.18 -11.04
N ARG A 56 13.37 -4.45 -11.44
CA ARG A 56 14.41 -5.50 -11.38
C ARG A 56 15.01 -5.68 -9.98
N ARG A 57 14.18 -5.54 -8.94
CA ARG A 57 14.57 -5.78 -7.54
C ARG A 57 14.46 -7.27 -7.25
N SER A 58 15.60 -7.96 -7.24
CA SER A 58 15.69 -9.39 -6.95
C SER A 58 15.59 -9.71 -5.45
N ASP A 59 15.76 -8.71 -4.60
CA ASP A 59 15.80 -8.78 -3.13
C ASP A 59 14.52 -8.24 -2.47
N TYR A 60 13.37 -8.30 -3.17
CA TYR A 60 12.09 -7.79 -2.69
C TYR A 60 11.18 -8.88 -2.13
N GLY A 61 10.56 -8.60 -0.98
CA GLY A 61 9.59 -9.48 -0.31
C GLY A 61 10.02 -9.87 1.09
N ILE A 62 9.07 -10.38 1.88
CA ILE A 62 9.30 -10.81 3.26
C ILE A 62 9.80 -12.27 3.23
N THR A 63 11.09 -12.44 2.95
CA THR A 63 11.77 -13.73 2.89
C THR A 63 13.15 -13.64 3.56
N LEU A 64 13.63 -14.75 4.11
CA LEU A 64 14.96 -14.80 4.70
C LEU A 64 16.04 -14.40 3.68
N GLY A 65 17.01 -13.60 4.12
CA GLY A 65 18.09 -13.07 3.28
C GLY A 65 17.80 -11.73 2.61
N ASN A 66 16.53 -11.33 2.46
CA ASN A 66 16.19 -10.01 1.91
C ASN A 66 16.47 -8.89 2.94
N PRO A 67 16.68 -7.64 2.47
CA PRO A 67 16.70 -6.47 3.34
C PRO A 67 15.43 -6.39 4.19
N ALA A 68 15.58 -5.99 5.45
CA ALA A 68 14.45 -5.72 6.35
C ALA A 68 13.77 -4.37 6.01
N ASP A 69 13.23 -4.29 4.79
CA ASP A 69 12.47 -3.19 4.22
C ASP A 69 11.00 -3.59 4.18
N MET A 70 10.20 -3.01 5.08
CA MET A 70 8.80 -3.39 5.21
C MET A 70 7.96 -2.27 5.80
N VAL A 71 6.65 -2.37 5.61
CA VAL A 71 5.65 -1.53 6.28
C VAL A 71 4.67 -2.42 7.01
N VAL A 72 4.14 -1.92 8.12
CA VAL A 72 3.06 -2.57 8.88
C VAL A 72 1.79 -1.79 8.65
N VAL A 73 0.82 -2.45 8.04
CA VAL A 73 -0.49 -1.87 7.70
C VAL A 73 -1.49 -2.23 8.78
N ASP A 74 -2.39 -1.31 9.14
CA ASP A 74 -3.44 -1.55 10.13
C ASP A 74 -4.58 -2.39 9.54
N ALA A 75 -4.27 -3.62 9.14
CA ALA A 75 -5.19 -4.56 8.53
C ALA A 75 -4.75 -6.01 8.79
N PRO A 76 -5.69 -6.97 8.87
CA PRO A 76 -5.35 -8.38 9.00
C PRO A 76 -4.73 -8.96 7.72
N ASP A 77 -5.07 -8.41 6.54
CA ASP A 77 -4.57 -8.86 5.25
C ASP A 77 -4.67 -7.76 4.17
N ALA A 78 -4.15 -8.06 2.97
CA ALA A 78 -4.14 -7.15 1.82
C ALA A 78 -5.55 -6.80 1.30
N VAL A 79 -6.51 -7.72 1.41
CA VAL A 79 -7.88 -7.53 0.91
C VAL A 79 -8.58 -6.50 1.80
N GLN A 80 -8.50 -6.68 3.11
CA GLN A 80 -9.08 -5.74 4.07
C GLN A 80 -8.34 -4.39 4.02
N ALA A 81 -7.02 -4.39 3.84
CA ALA A 81 -6.25 -3.17 3.66
C ALA A 81 -6.76 -2.30 2.49
N LEU A 82 -7.10 -2.93 1.35
CA LEU A 82 -7.65 -2.21 0.19
C LEU A 82 -9.08 -1.73 0.42
N ARG A 83 -9.92 -2.53 1.08
CA ARG A 83 -11.32 -2.20 1.37
C ARG A 83 -11.45 -1.00 2.30
N ASP A 84 -10.65 -0.97 3.36
CA ASP A 84 -10.73 0.08 4.39
C ASP A 84 -9.80 1.25 4.11
N ILE A 85 -8.99 1.16 3.05
CA ILE A 85 -7.89 2.09 2.78
C ILE A 85 -6.99 2.18 4.03
N SER A 86 -6.62 1.00 4.54
CA SER A 86 -6.02 0.86 5.86
C SER A 86 -4.72 1.65 5.99
N PRO A 87 -4.56 2.37 7.10
CA PRO A 87 -3.47 3.31 7.22
C PRO A 87 -2.19 2.59 7.73
N VAL A 88 -0.99 2.98 7.26
CA VAL A 88 0.31 2.34 7.63
C VAL A 88 0.81 2.76 9.03
N LEU A 89 0.92 1.83 9.97
CA LEU A 89 1.32 2.09 11.37
C LEU A 89 2.82 2.34 11.54
N MET A 90 3.66 1.66 10.77
CA MET A 90 5.11 1.85 10.85
C MET A 90 5.81 1.40 9.56
N GLY A 91 7.00 1.95 9.33
CA GLY A 91 7.86 1.58 8.21
C GLY A 91 9.29 1.33 8.66
N PHE A 92 9.96 0.41 7.99
CA PHE A 92 11.33 0.01 8.24
C PHE A 92 12.14 0.09 6.95
N LYS A 93 13.36 0.62 7.05
CA LYS A 93 14.35 0.58 5.99
C LYS A 93 15.65 0.00 6.55
N ARG A 94 16.12 -1.10 5.99
CA ARG A 94 17.32 -1.84 6.40
C ARG A 94 17.30 -2.15 7.90
N GLY A 95 16.17 -2.63 8.38
CA GLY A 95 15.94 -2.98 9.79
C GLY A 95 15.80 -1.79 10.74
N ARG A 96 15.90 -0.55 10.26
CA ARG A 96 15.70 0.66 11.07
C ARG A 96 14.30 1.21 10.86
N ARG A 97 13.56 1.38 11.96
CA ARG A 97 12.24 2.00 11.93
C ARG A 97 12.36 3.45 11.47
N SER A 98 11.72 3.80 10.36
CA SER A 98 11.78 5.12 9.73
C SER A 98 10.65 6.04 10.20
N PHE A 99 9.48 5.48 10.52
CA PHE A 99 8.35 6.24 11.05
C PHE A 99 7.39 5.34 11.86
N THR A 100 6.54 5.99 12.64
CA THR A 100 5.41 5.39 13.37
C THR A 100 4.20 6.31 13.28
N ARG A 101 3.01 5.74 13.17
CA ARG A 101 1.71 6.42 13.35
C ARG A 101 0.96 5.74 14.48
N GLU A 102 0.48 6.53 15.43
CA GLU A 102 -0.41 6.03 16.48
C GLU A 102 -1.78 5.65 15.90
N ARG A 103 -2.42 4.65 16.50
CA ARG A 103 -3.80 4.31 16.17
C ARG A 103 -4.73 5.43 16.64
N ALA A 104 -5.84 5.60 15.93
CA ALA A 104 -6.88 6.51 16.37
C ALA A 104 -7.43 6.05 17.73
N VAL A 105 -7.60 6.98 18.65
CA VAL A 105 -8.28 6.77 19.92
C VAL A 105 -9.73 7.20 19.74
N LEU A 106 -10.67 6.28 19.99
CA LEU A 106 -12.09 6.57 19.92
C LEU A 106 -12.57 7.11 21.29
N HIS A 107 -13.15 8.30 21.29
CA HIS A 107 -13.79 8.88 22.46
C HIS A 107 -15.31 8.74 22.33
N PRO A 108 -16.03 8.37 23.41
CA PRO A 108 -17.49 8.35 23.36
C PRO A 108 -18.03 9.77 23.12
N PRO A 109 -19.21 9.91 22.47
CA PRO A 109 -19.91 11.19 22.44
C PRO A 109 -20.22 11.65 23.87
N ALA A 110 -20.14 12.96 24.10
CA ALA A 110 -20.51 13.59 25.37
C ALA A 110 -22.02 13.51 25.63
#